data_AF-A0A0B4ZYN4-F1
#
_entry.id   AF-A0A0B4ZYN4-F1
#
_cell.length_a   1.000
_cell.length_b   1.000
_cell.length_c   1.000
_cell.angle_alpha   90.00
_cell.angle_beta   90.00
_cell.angle_gamma   90.00
#
_symmetry.space_group_name_H-M   'P 1'
#
loop_
_entity.id
_entity.type
_entity.pdbx_description
1 polymer ?
#
loop_
_entity_poly.entity_id
_entity_poly.type
_entity_poly.pdbx_seq_one_letter_code
_entity_poly.pdbx_strand_id
1 'polypeptide(L)'
;WGVVYQNGTATGAFEVLRNESADLVIGNVEVTRILRKWFHPTVNYLQDEMTFCLPKAGQAPTWDNLVIIFQWTTWVATFLSLVVMGLVFHVFYYREHTNATKWPTNSLLMTFSMLLGWGASFEPKSPT
;
A
#
# COMPACT_ATOMS: atom_id res chain seq x y z
N TRP A 1 10.84 20.27 -31.92
CA TRP A 1 11.89 20.06 -32.93
C TRP A 1 11.30 19.53 -34.24
N GLY A 2 10.36 18.57 -34.21
CA GLY A 2 9.60 18.13 -35.40
C GLY A 2 9.83 16.66 -35.72
N VAL A 3 9.33 16.17 -36.85
CA VAL A 3 9.45 14.76 -37.24
C VAL A 3 10.07 14.66 -38.64
N VAL A 4 11.04 13.76 -38.80
CA VAL A 4 11.63 13.40 -40.11
C VAL A 4 11.04 12.08 -40.56
N TYR A 5 10.41 12.08 -41.73
CA TYR A 5 9.78 10.90 -42.31
C TYR A 5 10.76 10.12 -43.20
N GLN A 6 10.43 8.86 -43.50
CA GLN A 6 11.32 7.98 -44.30
C GLN A 6 11.53 8.44 -45.74
N ASN A 7 10.57 9.16 -46.32
CA ASN A 7 10.66 9.81 -47.63
C ASN A 7 11.54 11.09 -47.60
N GLY A 8 11.99 11.50 -46.41
CA GLY A 8 12.79 12.69 -46.18
C GLY A 8 11.98 13.95 -45.87
N THR A 9 10.67 13.99 -46.09
CA THR A 9 9.90 15.17 -45.68
C THR A 9 10.06 15.39 -44.17
N ALA A 10 10.13 16.64 -43.75
CA ALA A 10 10.39 17.02 -42.37
C ALA A 10 9.41 18.10 -41.93
N THR A 11 9.16 18.20 -40.64
CA THR A 11 8.32 19.24 -40.04
C THR A 11 9.10 20.04 -38.99
N GLY A 12 8.64 21.24 -38.68
CA GLY A 12 9.20 22.06 -37.60
C GLY A 12 10.63 22.52 -37.89
N ALA A 13 11.53 22.40 -36.91
CA ALA A 13 12.91 22.87 -37.04
C ALA A 13 13.70 22.12 -38.13
N PHE A 14 13.36 20.85 -38.38
CA PHE A 14 14.01 20.07 -39.44
C PHE A 14 13.55 20.43 -40.84
N GLU A 15 12.34 20.95 -40.98
CA GLU A 15 11.86 21.48 -42.25
C GLU A 15 12.66 22.71 -42.65
N VAL A 16 12.87 23.63 -41.70
CA VAL A 16 13.68 24.84 -41.88
C VAL A 16 15.12 24.49 -42.24
N LEU A 17 15.71 23.50 -41.56
CA LEU A 17 17.04 22.98 -41.86
C LEU A 17 17.11 22.29 -43.23
N ARG A 18 16.05 21.58 -43.64
CA ARG A 18 15.98 20.88 -44.93
C ARG A 18 15.77 21.82 -46.11
N ASN A 19 15.05 22.92 -45.89
CA ASN A 19 14.81 23.95 -46.90
C ASN A 19 15.97 24.96 -46.98
N GLU A 20 17.11 24.65 -46.37
CA GLU A 20 18.33 25.50 -46.37
C GLU A 20 18.08 26.91 -45.84
N SER A 21 17.02 27.08 -45.03
CA SER A 21 16.65 28.37 -44.43
C SER A 21 17.32 28.61 -43.07
N ALA A 22 17.97 27.60 -42.51
CA ALA A 22 18.84 27.69 -41.36
C ALA A 22 20.02 26.73 -41.51
N ASP A 23 21.18 27.09 -40.97
CA ASP A 23 22.41 26.28 -41.07
C ASP A 23 22.58 25.28 -39.92
N LEU A 24 21.98 25.57 -38.75
CA LEU A 24 22.15 24.78 -37.53
C LEU A 24 20.86 24.75 -36.70
N VAL A 25 20.59 23.60 -36.09
CA VAL A 25 19.52 23.41 -35.10
C VAL A 25 20.14 23.00 -33.78
N ILE A 26 19.84 23.73 -32.71
CA ILE A 26 20.29 23.43 -31.33
C ILE A 26 19.03 23.19 -30.47
N GLY A 27 19.00 22.09 -29.72
CA GLY A 27 17.92 21.77 -28.81
C GLY A 27 17.99 20.34 -28.28
N ASN A 28 16.99 19.93 -27.50
CA ASN A 28 16.83 18.52 -27.12
C ASN A 28 16.31 17.74 -28.33
N VAL A 29 17.25 17.15 -29.07
CA VAL A 29 17.01 16.41 -30.30
C VAL A 29 17.29 14.94 -30.04
N GLU A 30 16.25 14.11 -30.18
CA GLU A 30 16.41 12.67 -30.08
C GLU A 30 17.03 12.12 -31.37
N VAL A 31 18.19 11.49 -31.24
CA VAL A 31 18.92 10.96 -32.38
C VAL A 31 18.39 9.57 -32.75
N THR A 32 17.47 9.53 -33.70
CA THR A 32 16.90 8.29 -34.26
C THR A 32 17.63 7.82 -35.52
N ARG A 33 17.42 6.56 -35.93
CA ARG A 33 18.00 6.02 -37.18
C ARG A 33 17.54 6.78 -38.43
N ILE A 34 16.29 7.22 -38.46
CA ILE A 34 15.72 7.98 -39.60
C ILE A 34 16.37 9.36 -39.66
N LEU A 35 16.56 10.01 -38.51
CA LEU A 35 17.26 11.30 -38.43
C LEU A 35 18.67 11.23 -38.99
N ARG A 36 19.47 10.21 -38.61
CA ARG A 36 20.87 10.05 -39.07
C ARG A 36 21.02 9.78 -40.56
N LYS A 37 19.97 9.32 -41.24
CA LYS A 37 19.94 9.21 -42.71
C LYS A 37 19.77 10.59 -43.36
N TRP A 38 18.99 11.43 -42.68
CA TRP A 38 18.70 12.86 -42.87
C TRP A 38 19.87 13.82 -42.76
N PHE A 39 20.39 13.83 -41.55
CA PHE A 39 21.13 14.94 -40.97
C PHE A 39 22.30 14.38 -40.17
N HIS A 40 23.31 15.22 -39.94
CA HIS A 40 24.50 14.85 -39.18
C HIS A 40 24.45 15.48 -37.78
N PRO A 41 23.94 14.76 -36.76
CA PRO A 41 24.01 15.22 -35.37
C PRO A 41 25.44 15.15 -34.84
N THR A 42 25.78 16.04 -33.92
CA THR A 42 27.04 16.03 -33.19
C THR A 42 27.07 14.93 -32.12
N VAL A 43 28.21 14.76 -31.45
CA VAL A 43 28.33 13.87 -30.28
C VAL A 43 27.35 14.34 -29.20
N ASN A 44 26.59 13.39 -28.65
CA ASN A 44 25.58 13.71 -27.65
C ASN A 44 26.24 14.17 -26.35
N TYR A 45 25.81 15.33 -25.84
CA TYR A 45 26.30 15.96 -24.61
C TYR A 45 25.38 15.71 -23.40
N LEU A 46 24.15 15.20 -23.61
CA LEU A 46 23.18 14.88 -22.55
C LEU A 46 22.57 13.50 -22.79
N GLN A 47 22.64 12.64 -21.78
CA GLN A 47 21.92 11.36 -21.77
C GLN A 47 20.64 11.55 -20.97
N ASP A 48 19.49 11.45 -21.64
CA ASP A 48 18.18 11.50 -21.00
C ASP A 48 17.57 10.09 -21.00
N GLU A 49 16.86 9.77 -19.93
CA GLU A 49 16.22 8.46 -19.75
C GLU A 49 14.70 8.62 -19.72
N MET A 50 13.99 7.69 -20.37
CA MET A 50 12.53 7.65 -20.27
C MET A 50 12.13 7.20 -18.86
N THR A 51 11.63 8.15 -18.07
CA THR A 51 11.15 7.89 -16.71
C THR A 51 9.63 8.04 -16.64
N PHE A 52 9.00 7.22 -15.79
CA PHE A 52 7.57 7.33 -15.54
C PHE A 52 7.30 8.39 -14.48
N CYS A 53 6.59 9.45 -14.86
CA CYS A 53 6.11 10.47 -13.94
C CYS A 53 4.80 9.99 -13.30
N LEU A 54 4.89 9.35 -12.14
CA LEU A 54 3.72 8.92 -11.35
C LEU A 54 3.39 9.95 -10.26
N PRO A 55 2.10 10.15 -9.92
CA PRO A 55 1.72 10.97 -8.79
C PRO A 55 2.28 10.38 -7.48
N LYS A 56 2.58 11.25 -6.52
CA LYS A 56 2.99 10.82 -5.18
C LYS A 56 1.88 10.00 -4.53
N ALA A 57 2.24 8.92 -3.85
CA ALA A 57 1.30 8.13 -3.07
C ALA A 57 0.62 9.00 -2.01
N GLY A 58 -0.68 8.79 -1.80
CA GLY A 58 -1.43 9.42 -0.72
C GLY A 58 -0.95 8.97 0.66
N GLN A 59 -1.35 9.69 1.69
CA GLN A 59 -1.10 9.27 3.07
C GLN A 59 -1.94 8.04 3.41
N ALA A 60 -1.31 7.02 3.99
CA ALA A 60 -2.02 5.85 4.49
C ALA A 60 -2.83 6.20 5.77
N PRO A 61 -4.02 5.63 5.97
CA PRO A 61 -4.79 5.81 7.19
C PRO A 61 -4.01 5.33 8.42
N THR A 62 -4.01 6.11 9.50
CA THR A 62 -3.28 5.76 10.73
C THR A 62 -3.78 4.48 11.41
N TRP A 63 -5.05 4.11 11.21
CA TRP A 63 -5.63 2.86 11.74
C TRP A 63 -5.05 1.61 11.07
N ASP A 64 -4.65 1.71 9.81
CA ASP A 64 -4.06 0.57 9.09
C ASP A 64 -2.74 0.14 9.75
N ASN A 65 -2.00 1.11 10.28
CA ASN A 65 -0.78 0.85 11.04
C ASN A 65 -1.02 0.02 12.32
N LEU A 66 -2.23 0.00 12.90
CA LEU A 66 -2.53 -0.82 14.08
C LEU A 66 -2.89 -2.26 13.69
N VAL A 67 -3.63 -2.43 12.60
CA VAL A 67 -4.10 -3.76 12.16
C VAL A 67 -2.98 -4.54 11.48
N ILE A 68 -2.10 -3.86 10.74
CA ILE A 68 -1.01 -4.48 9.97
C ILE A 68 0.11 -5.10 10.81
N ILE A 69 0.23 -4.73 12.10
CA ILE A 69 1.27 -5.26 13.00
C ILE A 69 1.14 -6.78 13.14
N PHE A 70 -0.09 -7.28 13.12
CA PHE A 70 -0.36 -8.70 13.25
C PHE A 70 -0.99 -9.28 11.99
N GLN A 71 -0.66 -10.53 11.68
CA GLN A 71 -1.35 -11.27 10.64
C GLN A 71 -2.83 -11.42 10.98
N TRP A 72 -3.70 -11.42 9.96
CA TRP A 72 -5.14 -11.61 10.14
C TRP A 72 -5.47 -12.90 10.92
N THR A 73 -4.68 -13.95 10.71
CA THR A 73 -4.77 -15.22 11.44
C THR A 73 -4.62 -15.03 12.95
N THR A 74 -3.72 -14.13 13.38
CA THR A 74 -3.52 -13.80 14.79
C THR A 74 -4.75 -13.13 15.38
N TRP A 75 -5.36 -12.17 14.67
CA TRP A 75 -6.60 -11.51 15.13
C TRP A 75 -7.76 -12.49 15.30
N VAL A 76 -7.92 -13.42 14.36
CA VAL A 76 -8.95 -14.46 14.46
C VAL A 76 -8.66 -15.42 15.61
N ALA A 77 -7.40 -15.83 15.77
CA ALA A 77 -6.99 -16.74 16.84
C ALA A 77 -7.18 -16.10 18.24
N THR A 78 -6.85 -14.82 18.41
CA THR A 78 -7.06 -14.11 19.68
C THR A 78 -8.54 -13.89 19.99
N PHE A 79 -9.36 -13.58 18.98
CA PHE A 79 -10.81 -13.49 19.18
C PHE A 79 -11.42 -14.86 19.56
N LEU A 80 -11.00 -15.92 18.87
CA LEU A 80 -11.47 -17.28 19.15
C LEU A 80 -11.08 -17.72 20.57
N SER A 81 -9.85 -17.46 21.00
CA SER A 81 -9.38 -17.85 22.34
C SER A 81 -10.15 -17.11 23.44
N LEU A 82 -10.47 -15.83 23.23
CA LEU A 82 -11.33 -15.05 24.13
C LEU A 82 -12.74 -15.65 24.26
N VAL A 83 -13.36 -16.01 23.13
CA VAL A 83 -14.69 -16.64 23.14
C VAL A 83 -14.67 -17.98 23.86
N VAL A 84 -13.67 -18.82 23.58
CA VAL A 84 -13.52 -20.14 24.24
C VAL A 84 -13.34 -19.97 25.75
N MET A 85 -12.46 -19.07 26.20
CA MET A 85 -12.27 -18.80 27.63
C MET A 85 -13.56 -18.30 28.29
N GLY A 86 -14.27 -17.36 27.67
CA GLY A 86 -15.52 -16.84 28.22
C GLY A 86 -16.61 -17.90 28.35
N LEU A 87 -16.70 -18.84 27.40
CA LEU A 87 -17.60 -19.98 27.47
C LEU A 87 -17.21 -20.96 28.58
N VAL A 88 -15.91 -21.27 28.73
CA VAL A 88 -15.41 -22.14 29.82
C VAL A 88 -15.74 -21.53 31.18
N PHE A 89 -15.50 -20.23 31.37
CA PHE A 89 -15.86 -19.54 32.61
C PHE A 89 -17.36 -19.51 32.85
N HIS A 90 -18.17 -19.36 31.79
CA HIS A 90 -19.62 -19.43 31.93
C HIS A 90 -20.08 -20.82 32.40
N VAL A 91 -19.51 -21.89 31.85
CA VAL A 91 -19.84 -23.26 32.26
C VAL A 91 -19.47 -23.50 33.72
N PHE A 92 -18.29 -23.07 34.16
CA PHE A 92 -17.89 -23.20 35.56
C PHE A 92 -18.80 -22.39 36.49
N TYR A 93 -19.13 -21.16 36.12
CA TYR A 93 -20.02 -20.31 36.90
C TYR A 93 -21.44 -20.89 37.01
N TYR A 94 -21.97 -21.42 35.90
CA TYR A 94 -23.31 -22.03 35.84
C TYR A 94 -23.41 -23.31 36.67
N ARG A 95 -22.35 -24.12 36.73
CA ARG A 95 -22.35 -25.33 37.58
C ARG A 95 -22.31 -25.01 39.07
N GLU A 96 -21.64 -23.93 39.45
CA GLU A 96 -21.46 -23.55 40.85
C GLU A 96 -22.66 -22.77 41.40
N HIS A 97 -23.29 -21.89 40.60
CA HIS A 97 -24.35 -21.01 41.06
C HIS A 97 -25.72 -21.44 40.53
N THR A 98 -26.63 -21.80 41.42
CA THR A 98 -28.02 -22.19 41.10
C THR A 98 -28.85 -21.02 40.53
N ASN A 99 -28.43 -19.77 40.79
CA ASN A 99 -29.06 -18.53 40.30
C ASN A 99 -28.24 -17.84 39.19
N ALA A 100 -27.56 -18.62 38.35
CA ALA A 100 -26.77 -18.07 37.24
C ALA A 100 -27.66 -17.55 36.09
N THR A 101 -27.26 -16.42 35.48
CA THR A 101 -27.85 -15.93 34.23
C THR A 101 -27.63 -16.93 33.09
N LYS A 102 -28.67 -17.17 32.28
CA LYS A 102 -28.60 -18.13 31.15
C LYS A 102 -27.66 -17.70 30.01
N TRP A 103 -27.32 -16.42 29.94
CA TRP A 103 -26.51 -15.86 28.85
C TRP A 103 -25.04 -15.70 29.26
N PRO A 104 -24.08 -16.08 28.38
CA PRO A 104 -22.64 -15.98 28.67
C PRO A 104 -22.08 -14.55 28.59
N THR A 105 -22.93 -13.53 28.37
CA THR A 105 -22.53 -12.14 28.14
C THR A 105 -21.64 -11.58 29.24
N ASN A 106 -21.98 -11.84 30.51
CA ASN A 106 -21.20 -11.36 31.65
C ASN A 106 -19.83 -12.04 31.73
N SER A 107 -19.78 -13.35 31.47
CA SER A 107 -18.53 -14.12 31.47
C SER A 107 -17.60 -13.70 30.34
N LEU A 108 -18.15 -13.42 29.15
CA LEU A 108 -17.39 -12.91 28.00
C LEU A 108 -16.84 -11.51 28.25
N LEU A 109 -17.66 -10.61 28.81
CA LEU A 109 -17.23 -9.25 29.15
C LEU A 109 -16.14 -9.26 30.22
N MET A 110 -16.22 -10.19 31.18
CA MET A 110 -15.20 -10.41 32.21
C MET A 110 -13.89 -10.93 31.62
N THR A 111 -13.92 -11.88 30.67
CA THR A 111 -12.69 -12.33 29.99
C THR A 111 -12.05 -11.22 29.16
N PHE A 112 -12.87 -10.34 28.58
CA PHE A 112 -12.38 -9.19 27.83
C PHE A 112 -11.76 -8.13 28.74
N SER A 113 -12.37 -7.85 29.90
CA SER A 113 -11.81 -6.91 30.88
C SER A 113 -10.51 -7.43 31.50
N MET A 114 -10.41 -8.74 31.76
CA MET A 114 -9.17 -9.40 32.17
C MET A 114 -8.05 -9.24 31.13
N LEU A 115 -8.34 -9.42 29.84
CA LEU A 115 -7.36 -9.26 28.76
C LEU A 115 -6.88 -7.80 28.61
N LEU A 116 -7.79 -6.83 28.81
CA LEU A 116 -7.44 -5.41 28.79
C LEU A 116 -6.75 -4.93 30.09
N GLY A 117 -6.61 -5.80 31.10
CA GLY A 117 -6.06 -5.43 32.41
C GLY A 117 -6.98 -4.50 33.22
N TRP A 118 -8.25 -4.38 32.82
CA TRP A 118 -9.24 -3.58 33.54
C TRP A 118 -9.86 -4.39 34.67
N GLY A 119 -9.33 -4.20 35.88
CA GLY A 119 -10.04 -4.29 37.16
C GLY A 119 -11.08 -5.42 37.29
N ALA A 120 -10.77 -6.63 36.80
CA ALA A 120 -11.64 -7.77 36.92
C ALA A 120 -11.40 -8.45 38.27
N SER A 121 -12.27 -8.20 39.26
CA SER A 121 -12.25 -8.95 40.51
C SER A 121 -12.96 -10.28 40.29
N PHE A 122 -12.20 -11.35 40.12
CA PHE A 122 -12.70 -12.71 40.21
C PHE A 122 -12.19 -13.29 41.52
N GLU A 123 -13.08 -13.74 42.41
CA GLU A 123 -12.71 -14.45 43.63
C GLU A 123 -12.73 -15.97 43.35
N PRO A 124 -11.60 -16.59 42.98
CA PRO A 124 -11.54 -18.04 42.85
C PRO A 124 -11.59 -18.67 44.24
N LYS A 125 -12.56 -19.55 44.48
CA LYS A 125 -12.56 -20.38 45.68
C LYS A 125 -11.45 -21.44 45.55
N SER A 126 -10.60 -21.55 46.56
CA SER A 126 -9.49 -22.51 46.59
C SER A 126 -10.01 -23.94 46.48
N PRO A 127 -9.33 -24.84 45.76
CA PRO A 127 -9.66 -26.26 45.79
C PRO A 127 -9.27 -26.83 47.16
N THR A 128 -10.27 -26.98 48.04
CA THR A 128 -10.21 -27.79 49.26
C THR A 128 -11.13 -28.98 49.10
#